data_AF-A0A7W0XYF5-F1
#
_entry.id   AF-A0A7W0XYF5-F1
#
_cell.length_a   1.000
_cell.length_b   1.000
_cell.length_c   1.000
_cell.angle_alpha   90.00
_cell.angle_beta   90.00
_cell.angle_gamma   90.00
#
_symmetry.space_group_name_H-M   'P 1'
#
loop_
_entity.id
_entity.type
_entity.pdbx_description
1 polymer ?
#
loop_
_entity_poly.entity_id
_entity_poly.type
_entity_poly.pdbx_seq_one_letter_code
_entity_poly.pdbx_strand_id
1 'polypeptide(L)'
;MQVAHLAVIVVGVLTFLYPLTIGATPNLTCRGVRMQPGDRCAKADNSGVQTYEQRAATADSAKPVIVGVGLLIAGFGAVLLAADLSKNRTPDLS
;
A
#
# COMPACT_ATOMS: atom_id res chain seq x y z
N MET A 1 -3.31 -8.66 -24.80
CA MET A 1 -2.54 -8.33 -23.57
C MET A 1 -3.26 -7.34 -22.63
N GLN A 2 -4.43 -6.80 -23.00
CA GLN A 2 -5.20 -5.83 -22.18
C GLN A 2 -5.55 -6.29 -20.76
N VAL A 3 -5.82 -7.60 -20.57
CA VAL A 3 -6.14 -8.18 -19.26
C VAL A 3 -4.99 -7.98 -18.25
N ALA A 4 -3.73 -8.06 -18.72
CA ALA A 4 -2.57 -7.85 -17.87
C ALA A 4 -2.45 -6.38 -17.41
N HIS A 5 -2.72 -5.42 -18.29
CA HIS A 5 -2.69 -4.00 -17.93
C HIS A 5 -3.79 -3.65 -16.92
N LEU A 6 -5.00 -4.19 -17.13
CA LEU A 6 -6.11 -4.06 -16.19
C LEU A 6 -5.75 -4.65 -14.81
N ALA A 7 -5.10 -5.81 -14.77
CA ALA A 7 -4.66 -6.41 -13.52
C ALA A 7 -3.70 -5.51 -12.76
N VAL A 8 -2.72 -4.88 -13.44
CA VAL A 8 -1.78 -3.93 -12.82
C VAL A 8 -2.50 -2.71 -12.26
N ILE A 9 -3.47 -2.15 -12.99
CA ILE A 9 -4.27 -1.02 -12.51
C ILE A 9 -5.04 -1.41 -11.24
N VAL A 10 -5.73 -2.55 -11.26
CA VAL A 10 -6.50 -3.04 -10.11
C VAL A 10 -5.60 -3.24 -8.90
N VAL A 11 -4.43 -3.87 -9.06
CA VAL A 11 -3.46 -4.06 -7.97
C VAL A 11 -2.99 -2.71 -7.41
N GLY A 12 -2.69 -1.74 -8.28
CA GLY A 12 -2.31 -0.38 -7.86
C GLY A 12 -3.41 0.33 -7.08
N VAL A 13 -4.65 0.27 -7.57
CA VAL A 13 -5.83 0.88 -6.91
C VAL A 13 -6.08 0.23 -5.55
N LEU A 14 -6.05 -1.10 -5.47
CA LEU A 14 -6.22 -1.80 -4.20
C LEU A 14 -5.13 -1.43 -3.20
N THR A 15 -3.88 -1.32 -3.65
CA THR A 15 -2.75 -0.90 -2.80
C THR A 15 -2.92 0.54 -2.30
N PHE A 16 -3.39 1.45 -3.17
CA PHE A 16 -3.68 2.84 -2.81
C PHE A 16 -4.84 2.96 -1.80
N LEU A 17 -5.91 2.17 -1.98
CA LEU A 17 -7.09 2.20 -1.11
C LEU A 17 -6.89 1.45 0.22
N TYR A 18 -5.91 0.55 0.31
CA TYR A 18 -5.63 -0.23 1.51
C TYR A 18 -5.44 0.63 2.78
N PRO A 19 -4.54 1.64 2.82
CA PRO A 19 -4.34 2.47 4.01
C PRO A 19 -5.55 3.36 4.36
N LEU A 20 -6.48 3.57 3.41
CA LEU A 20 -7.71 4.35 3.61
C LEU A 20 -8.88 3.51 4.16
N THR A 21 -8.75 2.19 4.14
CA THR A 21 -9.80 1.24 4.52
C THR A 21 -9.32 0.34 5.66
N ILE A 22 -8.97 -0.91 5.36
CA ILE A 22 -8.59 -1.93 6.34
C ILE A 22 -7.26 -1.58 7.02
N GLY A 23 -6.32 -1.00 6.28
CA GLY A 23 -5.02 -0.56 6.80
C GLY A 23 -5.05 0.74 7.60
N ALA A 24 -6.21 1.40 7.74
CA ALA A 24 -6.31 2.67 8.44
C ALA A 24 -6.04 2.54 9.95
N THR A 25 -6.41 1.41 10.54
CA THR A 25 -6.22 1.12 11.97
C THR A 25 -5.11 0.07 12.15
N PRO A 26 -3.94 0.46 12.68
CA PRO A 26 -2.87 -0.50 12.94
C PRO A 26 -3.27 -1.43 14.09
N ASN A 27 -3.34 -2.73 13.84
CA ASN A 27 -3.49 -3.74 14.89
C ASN A 27 -2.15 -3.92 15.61
N LEU A 28 -1.87 -3.02 16.54
CA LEU A 28 -0.64 -3.03 17.32
C LEU A 28 -0.68 -4.17 18.33
N THR A 29 0.26 -5.10 18.20
CA THR A 29 0.38 -6.25 19.09
C THR A 29 1.81 -6.36 19.64
N CYS A 30 1.92 -6.84 20.87
CA CYS A 30 3.16 -7.21 21.54
C CYS A 30 3.06 -8.68 21.94
N ARG A 31 3.90 -9.55 21.37
CA ARG A 31 3.89 -11.00 21.65
C ARG A 31 2.49 -11.63 21.52
N GLY A 32 1.71 -11.19 20.52
CA GLY A 32 0.34 -11.67 20.28
C GLY A 32 -0.75 -11.02 21.14
N VAL A 33 -0.40 -10.16 22.10
CA VAL A 33 -1.36 -9.40 22.90
C VAL A 33 -1.56 -8.03 22.28
N ARG A 34 -2.82 -7.60 22.13
CA ARG A 34 -3.15 -6.25 21.63
C ARG A 34 -2.62 -5.20 22.61
N MET A 35 -1.91 -4.21 22.09
CA MET A 35 -1.48 -3.06 22.89
C MET A 35 -2.54 -1.97 22.87
N GLN A 36 -2.77 -1.34 24.01
CA GLN A 36 -3.59 -0.15 24.20
C GLN A 36 -2.70 1.10 24.35
N PRO A 37 -3.24 2.33 24.13
CA PRO A 37 -2.52 3.55 24.45
C PRO A 37 -2.00 3.57 25.88
N GLY A 38 -0.73 3.97 26.06
CA GLY A 38 -0.03 3.91 27.35
C GLY A 38 0.71 2.60 27.63
N ASP A 39 0.44 1.52 26.88
CA ASP A 39 1.12 0.24 27.08
C ASP A 39 2.60 0.30 26.70
N ARG A 40 3.38 -0.52 27.40
CA ARG A 40 4.81 -0.68 27.20
C ARG A 40 5.13 -2.14 26.91
N CYS A 41 5.88 -2.37 25.83
CA CYS A 41 6.29 -3.71 25.39
C CYS A 41 7.81 -3.82 25.46
N ALA A 42 8.33 -4.84 26.14
CA ALA A 42 9.75 -5.18 26.06
C ALA A 42 10.03 -5.79 24.69
N LYS A 43 11.00 -5.23 23.96
CA LYS A 43 11.39 -5.76 22.65
C LYS A 43 12.01 -7.15 22.79
N ALA A 44 11.81 -7.99 21.77
CA ALA A 44 12.26 -9.39 21.80
C ALA A 44 13.78 -9.55 21.79
N ASP A 45 14.51 -8.57 21.29
CA ASP A 45 15.96 -8.49 21.22
C ASP A 45 16.61 -7.92 22.50
N ASN A 46 15.82 -7.71 23.57
CA ASN A 46 16.24 -7.01 24.79
C ASN A 46 16.83 -5.61 24.56
N SER A 47 16.61 -4.98 23.39
CA SER A 47 17.11 -3.63 23.07
C SER A 47 16.30 -2.51 23.73
N GLY A 48 15.50 -2.83 24.75
CA GLY A 48 14.74 -1.90 25.57
C GLY A 48 13.21 -2.05 25.44
N VAL A 49 12.51 -1.04 25.95
CA VAL A 49 11.05 -0.96 25.98
C VAL A 49 10.56 -0.07 24.85
N GLN A 50 9.56 -0.52 24.10
CA GLN A 50 8.88 0.26 23.08
C GLN A 50 7.45 0.56 23.54
N THR A 51 7.04 1.83 23.47
CA THR A 51 5.69 2.26 23.85
C THR A 51 4.69 2.01 22.71
N TYR A 52 3.40 1.97 23.04
CA TYR A 52 2.32 1.97 22.06
C TYR A 52 2.50 3.12 21.05
N GLU A 53 2.74 4.34 21.54
CA GLU A 53 2.82 5.54 20.68
C GLU A 53 3.99 5.48 19.69
N GLN A 54 5.13 4.91 20.10
CA GLN A 54 6.27 4.72 19.20
C GLN A 54 5.94 3.73 18.09
N ARG A 55 5.18 2.67 18.38
CA ARG A 55 4.73 1.71 17.36
C ARG A 55 3.65 2.31 16.46
N ALA A 56 2.71 3.06 17.03
CA ALA A 56 1.67 3.76 16.28
C ALA A 56 2.28 4.76 15.29
N ALA A 57 3.20 5.61 15.75
CA ALA A 57 3.88 6.59 14.89
C ALA A 57 4.67 5.91 13.76
N THR A 58 5.31 4.76 14.03
CA THR A 58 6.04 3.99 13.01
C THR A 58 5.08 3.35 12.00
N ALA A 59 3.92 2.85 12.44
CA ALA A 59 2.92 2.32 11.53
C ALA A 59 2.30 3.43 10.67
N ASP A 60 2.08 4.61 11.25
CA ASP A 60 1.54 5.77 10.53
C ASP A 60 2.52 6.33 9.49
N SER A 61 3.84 6.28 9.75
CA SER A 61 4.84 6.74 8.78
C SER A 61 4.93 5.86 7.52
N ALA A 62 4.45 4.61 7.57
CA ALA A 62 4.38 3.73 6.41
C ALA A 62 3.23 4.08 5.45
N LYS A 63 2.15 4.70 5.97
CA LYS A 63 0.96 5.07 5.18
C LYS A 63 1.27 5.89 3.91
N PRO A 64 2.04 7.00 3.96
CA PRO A 64 2.33 7.79 2.76
C PRO A 64 3.12 7.02 1.70
N VAL A 65 4.00 6.11 2.13
CA VAL A 65 4.79 5.27 1.21
C VAL A 65 3.88 4.31 0.45
N ILE A 66 2.97 3.63 1.16
CA ILE A 66 2.00 2.71 0.55
C ILE A 66 1.12 3.44 -0.45
N VAL A 67 0.62 4.64 -0.08
CA VAL A 67 -0.17 5.50 -0.96
C VAL A 67 0.61 5.86 -2.24
N GLY A 68 1.85 6.32 -2.10
CA GLY A 68 2.68 6.71 -3.23
C GLY A 68 2.97 5.55 -4.19
N VAL A 69 3.33 4.39 -3.66
CA VAL A 69 3.59 3.18 -4.46
C VAL A 69 2.31 2.73 -5.19
N GLY A 70 1.16 2.72 -4.52
CA GLY A 70 -0.11 2.36 -5.15
C GLY A 70 -0.47 3.27 -6.32
N LEU A 71 -0.28 4.59 -6.18
CA LEU A 71 -0.49 5.56 -7.26
C LEU A 71 0.45 5.33 -8.44
N LEU A 72 1.73 5.07 -8.19
CA LEU A 72 2.70 4.81 -9.25
C LEU A 72 2.35 3.55 -10.06
N ILE A 73 1.98 2.47 -9.37
CA ILE A 73 1.58 1.21 -10.02
C ILE A 73 0.31 1.42 -10.85
N ALA A 74 -0.71 2.07 -10.28
CA ALA A 74 -1.96 2.35 -10.98
C ALA A 74 -1.75 3.25 -12.21
N GLY A 75 -0.96 4.32 -12.06
CA GLY A 75 -0.61 5.23 -13.14
C GLY A 75 0.16 4.54 -14.26
N PHE A 76 1.14 3.70 -13.92
CA PHE A 76 1.89 2.93 -14.90
C PHE A 76 1.00 1.98 -15.71
N GLY A 77 0.12 1.22 -15.03
CA GLY A 77 -0.86 0.35 -15.70
C GLY A 77 -1.81 1.13 -16.63
N ALA A 78 -2.24 2.33 -16.22
CA ALA A 78 -3.11 3.19 -17.03
C ALA A 78 -2.39 3.70 -18.29
N VAL A 79 -1.12 4.09 -18.20
CA VAL A 79 -0.30 4.49 -19.35
C VAL A 79 -0.15 3.34 -20.35
N LEU A 80 0.14 2.12 -19.87
CA LEU A 80 0.26 0.94 -20.75
C LEU A 80 -1.06 0.60 -21.44
N LEU A 81 -2.18 0.68 -20.73
CA LEU A 81 -3.50 0.44 -21.30
C LEU A 81 -3.85 1.49 -22.36
N ALA A 82 -3.56 2.77 -22.11
CA ALA A 82 -3.78 3.85 -23.05
C ALA A 82 -2.92 3.69 -24.32
N ALA A 83 -1.66 3.28 -24.18
CA ALA A 83 -0.76 3.02 -25.30
C ALA A 83 -1.26 1.85 -26.17
N ASP A 84 -1.70 0.75 -25.55
CA ASP A 84 -2.24 -0.41 -26.27
C ASP A 84 -3.54 -0.07 -27.03
N LEU A 85 -4.44 0.68 -26.40
CA LEU A 85 -5.68 1.16 -27.03
C LEU A 85 -5.40 2.16 -28.17
N SER A 86 -4.42 3.04 -28.01
CA SER A 86 -4.02 3.99 -29.06
C SER A 86 -3.42 3.25 -30.26
N LYS A 87 -2.61 2.22 -30.03
CA LYS A 87 -2.00 1.40 -31.09
C LYS A 87 -3.06 0.63 -31.90
N ASN A 88 -4.12 0.16 -31.25
CA ASN A 88 -5.22 -0.54 -31.91
C ASN A 88 -6.20 0.40 -32.65
N ARG A 89 -6.10 1.72 -32.46
CA ARG A 89 -6.93 2.73 -33.12
C ARG A 89 -6.34 3.25 -34.44
N THR A 90 -5.07 2.96 -34.73
CA THR A 90 -4.42 3.18 -36.03
C THR A 90 -4.24 1.90 -36.86
N PRO A 91 -5.31 1.14 -37.20
CA PRO A 91 -5.26 0.23 -38.33
C PRO A 91 -5.58 1.01 -39.62
N ASP A 92 -4.56 1.09 -40.48
CA ASP A 92 -4.64 1.30 -41.94
C ASP A 92 -4.84 2.74 -42.49
N LEU A 93 -3.71 3.29 -42.94
CA LEU A 93 -3.60 4.26 -44.03
C LEU A 93 -2.27 3.94 -44.74
N SER A 94 -2.14 2.73 -45.31
CA SER A 94 -1.04 2.41 -46.25
C SER A 94 -1.46 1.40 -47.32
#